data_AF-A0A967GNT1-F1
#
_entry.id   AF-A0A967GNT1-F1
#
_cell.length_a   1.000
_cell.length_b   1.000
_cell.length_c   1.000
_cell.angle_alpha   90.00
_cell.angle_beta   90.00
_cell.angle_gamma   90.00
#
_symmetry.space_group_name_H-M   'P 1'
#
loop_
_entity.id
_entity.type
_entity.pdbx_description
1 polymer ?
#
loop_
_entity_poly.entity_id
_entity_poly.type
_entity_poly.pdbx_seq_one_letter_code
_entity_poly.pdbx_strand_id
1 'polypeptide(L)'
;MILLPAFLAGGPAAAHPADEYGLGLAAPSPATVLLITSPDLEEAWKPFIEWKRKIGKPVRMLTTGQIADRYEAPDLQEKIRRCVRNHVDHLGTRWIILGGDSEPGGQGMVPDRDTAHDTMWGRNNQIPTDLYYLGRKDWDADDDGIFGEWQDDRDSISYPDGRVGLGRIPVRTVADVKAYTEKVIAYEAHYPESAFATTMTYTCPAPTAYPKLRRSWNDHVAKAFPAGSVQFFFAHETPWDAEQPGDYALSPAHWVKLFNEKKTGKIHIHGHGFLPSWILEDEQAV
;
A
#
# COMPACT_ATOMS: atom_id res chain seq x y z
N MET A 1 -60.08 26.48 0.47
CA MET A 1 -59.69 25.45 -0.51
C MET A 1 -58.24 25.73 -0.87
N ILE A 2 -57.30 25.14 -0.12
CA ILE A 2 -55.86 25.34 -0.29
C ILE A 2 -55.29 23.95 -0.53
N LEU A 3 -54.83 23.71 -1.76
CA LEU A 3 -54.14 22.47 -2.13
C LEU A 3 -52.71 22.50 -1.56
N LEU A 4 -52.36 21.49 -0.77
CA LEU A 4 -50.98 21.13 -0.47
C LEU A 4 -50.38 20.36 -1.66
N PRO A 5 -49.13 20.63 -2.07
CA PRO A 5 -48.42 19.72 -2.96
C PRO A 5 -47.78 18.58 -2.15
N ALA A 6 -47.91 17.38 -2.69
CA ALA A 6 -47.33 16.14 -2.20
C ALA A 6 -45.79 16.15 -2.35
N PHE A 7 -45.09 15.73 -1.30
CA PHE A 7 -43.67 15.37 -1.39
C PHE A 7 -43.56 14.00 -2.06
N LEU A 8 -42.97 13.97 -3.26
CA LEU A 8 -42.51 12.75 -3.91
C LEU A 8 -41.19 12.32 -3.27
N ALA A 9 -41.13 11.06 -2.83
CA ALA A 9 -39.93 10.42 -2.32
C ALA A 9 -38.87 10.30 -3.44
N GLY A 10 -37.73 10.96 -3.26
CA GLY A 10 -36.55 10.78 -4.11
C GLY A 10 -35.76 9.54 -3.68
N GLY A 11 -35.32 8.74 -4.66
CA GLY A 11 -34.48 7.55 -4.46
C GLY A 11 -33.08 7.87 -3.92
N PRO A 12 -32.19 6.86 -3.77
CA PRO A 12 -30.93 7.00 -3.04
C PRO A 12 -30.05 8.07 -3.70
N ALA A 13 -29.84 9.17 -2.99
CA ALA A 13 -28.95 10.24 -3.43
C ALA A 13 -27.52 9.70 -3.43
N ALA A 14 -26.94 9.56 -4.62
CA ALA A 14 -25.49 9.51 -4.75
C ALA A 14 -24.92 10.77 -4.11
N ALA A 15 -23.96 10.63 -3.18
CA ALA A 15 -23.27 11.75 -2.55
C ALA A 15 -22.81 12.73 -3.65
N HIS A 16 -23.38 13.94 -3.65
CA HIS A 16 -23.17 14.90 -4.71
C HIS A 16 -21.80 15.56 -4.49
N PRO A 17 -20.97 15.77 -5.52
CA PRO A 17 -19.66 16.42 -5.36
C PRO A 17 -19.73 17.80 -4.68
N ALA A 18 -20.91 18.43 -4.65
CA ALA A 18 -21.15 19.71 -3.99
C ALA A 18 -21.01 19.67 -2.46
N ASP A 19 -21.19 18.51 -1.83
CA ASP A 19 -21.12 18.38 -0.36
C ASP A 19 -19.68 18.55 0.17
N GLU A 20 -18.66 18.42 -0.69
CA GLU A 20 -17.25 18.71 -0.34
C GLU A 20 -16.79 20.13 -0.69
N TYR A 21 -17.57 20.90 -1.47
CA TYR A 21 -17.24 22.27 -1.89
C TYR A 21 -18.02 23.35 -1.11
N GLY A 22 -18.86 22.97 -0.15
CA GLY A 22 -19.87 23.81 0.50
C GLY A 22 -19.40 24.88 1.50
N LEU A 23 -18.21 25.49 1.35
CA LEU A 23 -17.76 26.59 2.23
C LEU A 23 -17.09 27.78 1.52
N GLY A 24 -17.20 27.92 0.20
CA GLY A 24 -16.84 29.19 -0.48
C GLY A 24 -15.36 29.60 -0.35
N LEU A 25 -14.46 28.66 -0.07
CA LEU A 25 -13.02 28.85 -0.21
C LEU A 25 -12.61 28.42 -1.62
N ALA A 26 -11.79 29.23 -2.30
CA ALA A 26 -11.24 28.91 -3.61
C ALA A 26 -10.80 27.44 -3.66
N ALA A 27 -11.22 26.72 -4.70
CA ALA A 27 -11.02 25.27 -4.83
C ALA A 27 -9.56 24.94 -4.46
N PRO A 28 -9.31 24.19 -3.37
CA PRO A 28 -7.95 23.77 -3.06
C PRO A 28 -7.45 23.01 -4.28
N SER A 29 -6.20 23.28 -4.68
CA SER A 29 -5.49 22.47 -5.67
C SER A 29 -5.86 21.00 -5.46
N PRO A 30 -6.34 20.28 -6.49
CA PRO A 30 -6.92 18.96 -6.32
C PRO A 30 -5.98 18.11 -5.46
N ALA A 31 -6.46 17.70 -4.29
CA ALA A 31 -5.63 17.03 -3.30
C ALA A 31 -5.04 15.79 -3.97
N THR A 32 -3.73 15.83 -4.19
CA THR A 32 -3.04 14.79 -4.96
C THR A 32 -2.98 13.49 -4.16
N VAL A 33 -3.09 13.59 -2.83
CA VAL A 33 -3.06 12.48 -1.88
C VAL A 33 -4.36 12.44 -1.06
N LEU A 34 -5.01 11.28 -0.98
CA LEU A 34 -6.04 10.95 -0.01
C LEU A 34 -5.43 10.03 1.07
N LEU A 35 -5.53 10.42 2.34
CA LEU A 35 -5.16 9.63 3.50
C LEU A 35 -6.44 9.18 4.20
N ILE A 36 -6.66 7.87 4.29
CA ILE A 36 -7.78 7.27 5.04
C ILE A 36 -7.21 6.65 6.31
N THR A 37 -7.76 6.98 7.48
CA THR A 37 -7.27 6.50 8.78
C THR A 37 -8.42 6.28 9.77
N SER A 38 -8.17 5.71 10.95
CA SER A 38 -9.19 5.67 12.00
C SER A 38 -9.33 7.02 12.71
N PRO A 39 -10.48 7.32 13.33
CA PRO A 39 -10.63 8.51 14.17
C PRO A 39 -9.56 8.63 15.27
N ASP A 40 -9.15 7.50 15.84
CA ASP A 40 -8.16 7.45 16.94
C ASP A 40 -6.75 7.90 16.52
N LEU A 41 -6.42 7.80 15.23
CA LEU A 41 -5.11 8.18 14.69
C LEU A 41 -5.11 9.55 14.00
N GLU A 42 -6.28 10.18 13.81
CA GLU A 42 -6.45 11.42 13.03
C GLU A 42 -5.47 12.52 13.46
N GLU A 43 -5.39 12.79 14.76
CA GLU A 43 -4.51 13.82 15.32
C GLU A 43 -3.02 13.50 15.08
N ALA A 44 -2.64 12.22 15.15
CA ALA A 44 -1.25 11.80 15.00
C ALA A 44 -0.72 12.02 13.58
N TRP A 45 -1.60 12.07 12.58
CA TRP A 45 -1.23 12.29 11.17
C TRP A 45 -0.98 13.75 10.80
N LYS A 46 -1.35 14.72 11.65
CA LYS A 46 -1.20 16.15 11.35
C LYS A 46 0.24 16.55 10.96
N PRO A 47 1.31 16.11 11.66
CA PRO A 47 2.68 16.45 11.27
C PRO A 47 3.07 15.90 9.90
N PHE A 48 2.59 14.70 9.53
CA PHE A 48 2.80 14.13 8.19
C PHE A 48 2.12 14.97 7.11
N ILE A 49 0.87 15.37 7.35
CA ILE A 49 0.09 16.20 6.41
C ILE A 49 0.75 17.56 6.22
N GLU A 50 1.19 18.20 7.30
CA GLU A 50 1.91 19.47 7.26
C GLU A 50 3.21 19.36 6.47
N TRP A 51 3.99 18.29 6.69
CA TRP A 51 5.20 18.03 5.92
C TRP A 51 4.91 17.85 4.44
N LYS A 52 3.95 16.99 4.07
CA LYS A 52 3.58 16.75 2.68
C LYS A 52 3.10 18.03 2.00
N ARG A 53 2.29 18.85 2.69
CA ARG A 53 1.88 20.17 2.21
C ARG A 53 3.08 21.10 1.97
N LYS A 54 4.04 21.13 2.89
CA LYS A 54 5.27 21.94 2.77
C LYS A 54 6.08 21.58 1.52
N ILE A 55 6.13 20.30 1.13
CA ILE A 55 6.83 19.84 -0.08
C ILE A 55 5.95 19.78 -1.32
N GLY A 56 4.81 20.47 -1.33
CA GLY A 56 3.94 20.59 -2.51
C GLY A 56 3.07 19.38 -2.82
N LYS A 57 2.84 18.49 -1.85
CA LYS A 57 1.97 17.30 -1.96
C LYS A 57 0.78 17.46 -1.01
N PRO A 58 -0.27 18.23 -1.36
CA PRO A 58 -1.41 18.44 -0.49
C PRO A 58 -2.12 17.10 -0.19
N VAL A 59 -2.41 16.86 1.08
CA VAL A 59 -3.09 15.66 1.58
C VAL A 59 -4.49 16.04 2.07
N ARG A 60 -5.52 15.36 1.56
CA ARG A 60 -6.85 15.30 2.18
C ARG A 60 -6.87 14.10 3.12
N MET A 61 -7.22 14.31 4.38
CA MET A 61 -7.43 13.22 5.34
C MET A 61 -8.93 13.01 5.56
N LEU A 62 -9.34 11.75 5.58
CA LEU A 62 -10.68 11.32 5.98
C LEU A 62 -10.56 10.17 6.96
N THR A 63 -11.40 10.17 8.00
CA THR A 63 -11.46 9.04 8.92
C THR A 63 -12.44 7.98 8.44
N THR A 64 -12.26 6.72 8.84
CA THR A 64 -13.23 5.65 8.56
C THR A 64 -14.60 5.97 9.12
N GLY A 65 -14.70 6.67 10.26
CA GLY A 65 -15.95 7.19 10.80
C GLY A 65 -16.62 8.21 9.86
N GLN A 66 -15.87 9.20 9.38
CA GLN A 66 -16.40 10.17 8.41
C GLN A 66 -16.86 9.50 7.12
N ILE A 67 -16.15 8.48 6.64
CA ILE A 67 -16.53 7.72 5.45
C ILE A 67 -17.79 6.88 5.72
N ALA A 68 -17.87 6.24 6.90
CA ALA A 68 -19.03 5.45 7.31
C ALA A 68 -20.32 6.28 7.30
N ASP A 69 -20.24 7.54 7.72
CA ASP A 69 -21.38 8.46 7.79
C ASP A 69 -21.75 9.07 6.41
N ARG A 70 -20.80 9.23 5.50
CA ARG A 70 -21.00 9.95 4.22
C ARG A 70 -21.46 9.06 3.07
N TYR A 71 -21.16 7.77 3.11
CA TYR A 71 -21.43 6.86 2.01
C TYR A 71 -22.44 5.81 2.44
N GLU A 72 -23.51 5.66 1.67
CA GLU A 72 -24.47 4.57 1.82
C GLU A 72 -23.99 3.35 1.03
N ALA A 73 -23.80 2.23 1.71
CA ALA A 73 -23.40 0.94 1.15
C ALA A 73 -23.50 -0.18 2.22
N PRO A 74 -23.50 -1.46 1.82
CA PRO A 74 -23.70 -2.59 2.73
C PRO A 74 -22.68 -2.69 3.87
N ASP A 75 -21.42 -2.33 3.61
CA ASP A 75 -20.32 -2.42 4.58
C ASP A 75 -19.32 -1.26 4.46
N LEU A 76 -18.40 -1.16 5.42
CA LEU A 76 -17.40 -0.08 5.47
C LEU A 76 -16.40 -0.17 4.31
N GLN A 77 -16.03 -1.37 3.87
CA GLN A 77 -15.10 -1.55 2.75
C GLN A 77 -15.68 -0.97 1.44
N GLU A 78 -16.95 -1.23 1.13
CA GLU A 78 -17.62 -0.66 -0.05
C GLU A 78 -17.76 0.87 0.10
N LYS A 79 -18.03 1.38 1.31
CA LYS A 79 -18.01 2.84 1.58
C LYS A 79 -16.63 3.45 1.31
N ILE A 80 -15.55 2.79 1.74
CA ILE A 80 -14.17 3.20 1.46
C ILE A 80 -13.89 3.17 -0.05
N ARG A 81 -14.29 2.10 -0.75
CA ARG A 81 -14.15 2.02 -2.22
C ARG A 81 -14.84 3.18 -2.91
N ARG A 82 -16.11 3.46 -2.57
CA ARG A 82 -16.87 4.60 -3.13
C ARG A 82 -16.19 5.94 -2.84
N CYS A 83 -15.65 6.12 -1.64
CA CYS A 83 -14.88 7.31 -1.28
C CYS A 83 -13.62 7.48 -2.15
N VAL A 84 -12.82 6.41 -2.29
CA VAL A 84 -11.62 6.39 -3.14
C VAL A 84 -11.98 6.67 -4.59
N ARG A 85 -13.03 6.04 -5.12
CA ARG A 85 -13.50 6.27 -6.50
C ARG A 85 -13.93 7.70 -6.73
N ASN A 86 -14.69 8.31 -5.80
CA ASN A 86 -15.05 9.72 -5.89
C ASN A 86 -13.81 10.63 -5.97
N HIS A 87 -12.81 10.39 -5.11
CA HIS A 87 -11.58 11.18 -5.10
C HIS A 87 -10.76 11.03 -6.38
N VAL A 88 -10.63 9.81 -6.89
CA VAL A 88 -9.87 9.51 -8.11
C VAL A 88 -10.57 10.07 -9.35
N ASP A 89 -11.87 9.82 -9.49
CA ASP A 89 -12.63 10.10 -10.71
C ASP A 89 -13.07 11.57 -10.82
N HIS A 90 -13.29 12.24 -9.68
CA HIS A 90 -13.86 13.59 -9.66
C HIS A 90 -12.97 14.64 -9.01
N LEU A 91 -12.08 14.27 -8.08
CA LEU A 91 -11.26 15.22 -7.33
C LEU A 91 -9.78 15.22 -7.74
N GLY A 92 -9.41 14.42 -8.74
CA GLY A 92 -8.07 14.40 -9.32
C GLY A 92 -7.00 13.76 -8.44
N THR A 93 -7.38 13.03 -7.38
CA THR A 93 -6.44 12.31 -6.52
C THR A 93 -5.65 11.27 -7.33
N ARG A 94 -4.36 11.12 -7.01
CA ARG A 94 -3.42 10.19 -7.67
C ARG A 94 -2.71 9.25 -6.71
N TRP A 95 -2.77 9.52 -5.42
CA TRP A 95 -2.16 8.70 -4.38
C TRP A 95 -3.17 8.45 -3.26
N ILE A 96 -3.35 7.20 -2.89
CA ILE A 96 -4.19 6.79 -1.78
C ILE A 96 -3.29 6.15 -0.72
N ILE A 97 -3.46 6.59 0.52
CA ILE A 97 -2.75 6.07 1.68
C ILE A 97 -3.79 5.52 2.66
N LEU A 98 -3.70 4.23 2.97
CA LEU A 98 -4.45 3.60 4.05
C LEU A 98 -3.59 3.66 5.31
N GLY A 99 -3.80 4.67 6.14
CA GLY A 99 -3.05 4.95 7.36
C GLY A 99 -3.62 4.22 8.57
N GLY A 100 -3.58 2.90 8.55
CA GLY A 100 -4.10 2.04 9.61
C GLY A 100 -3.86 0.58 9.26
N ASP A 101 -3.74 -0.25 10.28
CA ASP A 101 -3.65 -1.70 10.08
C ASP A 101 -5.00 -2.31 9.67
N SER A 102 -4.93 -3.43 8.96
CA SER A 102 -6.07 -4.31 8.72
C SER A 102 -5.92 -5.60 9.52
N GLU A 103 -7.03 -6.18 9.90
CA GLU A 103 -7.10 -7.39 10.71
C GLU A 103 -7.96 -8.45 10.00
N PRO A 104 -7.75 -9.75 10.28
CA PRO A 104 -8.49 -10.84 9.63
C PRO A 104 -10.01 -10.66 9.67
N GLY A 105 -10.71 -11.05 8.61
CA GLY A 105 -12.16 -10.92 8.50
C GLY A 105 -12.59 -9.51 8.08
N GLY A 106 -11.76 -8.82 7.30
CA GLY A 106 -12.02 -7.45 6.86
C GLY A 106 -12.23 -6.47 8.03
N GLN A 107 -11.45 -6.62 9.10
CA GLN A 107 -11.51 -5.77 10.29
C GLN A 107 -10.28 -4.85 10.37
N GLY A 108 -10.14 -4.12 11.48
CA GLY A 108 -9.01 -3.24 11.76
C GLY A 108 -9.36 -1.75 11.61
N MET A 109 -8.34 -0.91 11.77
CA MET A 109 -8.50 0.55 11.76
C MET A 109 -8.92 1.09 10.40
N VAL A 110 -8.36 0.49 9.36
CA VAL A 110 -8.79 0.65 7.97
C VAL A 110 -8.86 -0.78 7.43
N PRO A 111 -10.04 -1.37 7.23
CA PRO A 111 -10.13 -2.75 6.81
C PRO A 111 -9.49 -2.96 5.44
N ASP A 112 -9.23 -4.21 5.09
CA ASP A 112 -9.05 -4.66 3.70
C ASP A 112 -10.32 -5.38 3.23
N ARG A 113 -10.33 -5.82 1.97
CA ARG A 113 -11.36 -6.74 1.48
C ARG A 113 -10.76 -8.15 1.38
N ASP A 114 -11.35 -9.09 2.11
CA ASP A 114 -11.09 -10.51 1.93
C ASP A 114 -11.71 -11.00 0.61
N THR A 115 -10.93 -11.73 -0.19
CA THR A 115 -11.37 -12.34 -1.45
C THR A 115 -11.21 -13.85 -1.46
N ALA A 116 -12.01 -14.49 -2.32
CA ALA A 116 -11.97 -15.92 -2.54
C ALA A 116 -11.04 -16.33 -3.67
N HIS A 117 -10.17 -17.30 -3.39
CA HIS A 117 -9.25 -17.88 -4.35
C HIS A 117 -9.22 -19.41 -4.25
N ASP A 118 -9.40 -20.07 -5.39
CA ASP A 118 -9.12 -21.49 -5.55
C ASP A 118 -7.64 -21.69 -5.89
N THR A 119 -6.91 -22.37 -5.02
CA THR A 119 -5.51 -22.73 -5.24
C THR A 119 -5.35 -24.24 -5.36
N MET A 120 -4.15 -24.70 -5.71
CA MET A 120 -3.85 -26.14 -5.70
C MET A 120 -3.95 -26.79 -4.30
N TRP A 121 -4.05 -25.96 -3.24
CA TRP A 121 -4.19 -26.40 -1.85
C TRP A 121 -5.63 -26.28 -1.33
N GLY A 122 -6.57 -25.93 -2.21
CA GLY A 122 -7.98 -25.73 -1.88
C GLY A 122 -8.40 -24.27 -1.94
N ARG A 123 -9.67 -24.06 -1.58
CA ARG A 123 -10.32 -22.76 -1.56
C ARG A 123 -9.98 -21.98 -0.29
N ASN A 124 -9.67 -20.70 -0.43
CA ASN A 124 -9.46 -19.77 0.67
C ASN A 124 -10.25 -18.48 0.43
N ASN A 125 -11.13 -18.12 1.37
CA ASN A 125 -11.99 -16.93 1.31
C ASN A 125 -11.47 -15.77 2.17
N GLN A 126 -10.20 -15.82 2.58
CA GLN A 126 -9.58 -14.87 3.50
C GLN A 126 -8.27 -14.33 2.93
N ILE A 127 -8.21 -14.12 1.61
CA ILE A 127 -7.06 -13.49 0.98
C ILE A 127 -7.29 -11.97 1.01
N PRO A 128 -6.56 -11.22 1.85
CA PRO A 128 -6.79 -9.79 1.99
C PRO A 128 -6.26 -9.03 0.77
N THR A 129 -7.00 -8.02 0.31
CA THR A 129 -6.52 -7.11 -0.73
C THR A 129 -6.99 -5.67 -0.55
N ASP A 130 -6.05 -4.75 -0.72
CA ASP A 130 -6.35 -3.31 -0.82
C ASP A 130 -6.73 -2.91 -2.26
N LEU A 131 -6.40 -3.73 -3.27
CA LEU A 131 -6.69 -3.42 -4.69
C LEU A 131 -8.18 -3.20 -4.96
N TYR A 132 -9.02 -3.84 -4.15
CA TYR A 132 -10.47 -3.64 -4.12
C TYR A 132 -10.86 -2.15 -4.11
N TYR A 133 -10.15 -1.31 -3.34
CA TYR A 133 -10.48 0.11 -3.21
C TYR A 133 -10.23 0.93 -4.47
N LEU A 134 -9.42 0.43 -5.41
CA LEU A 134 -9.25 1.03 -6.73
C LEU A 134 -10.28 0.50 -7.74
N GLY A 135 -10.96 -0.61 -7.44
CA GLY A 135 -11.93 -1.25 -8.30
C GLY A 135 -13.12 -0.35 -8.65
N ARG A 136 -13.52 -0.36 -9.92
CA ARG A 136 -14.70 0.40 -10.39
C ARG A 136 -16.02 -0.24 -9.96
N LYS A 137 -16.00 -1.55 -9.75
CA LYS A 137 -17.12 -2.36 -9.27
C LYS A 137 -16.77 -2.95 -7.90
N ASP A 138 -17.76 -3.58 -7.29
CA ASP A 138 -17.78 -4.20 -5.96
C ASP A 138 -17.21 -5.63 -5.90
N TRP A 139 -16.83 -6.22 -7.03
CA TRP A 139 -16.19 -7.55 -7.08
C TRP A 139 -17.07 -8.67 -6.51
N ASP A 140 -18.39 -8.50 -6.55
CA ASP A 140 -19.42 -9.47 -6.12
C ASP A 140 -20.55 -9.37 -7.17
N ALA A 141 -20.41 -10.12 -8.26
CA ALA A 141 -21.25 -10.00 -9.46
C ALA A 141 -22.59 -10.72 -9.32
N ASP A 142 -22.66 -11.74 -8.48
CA ASP A 142 -23.86 -12.53 -8.19
C ASP A 142 -24.51 -12.20 -6.84
N ASP A 143 -23.99 -11.20 -6.13
CA ASP A 143 -24.52 -10.62 -4.89
C ASP A 143 -24.60 -11.65 -3.74
N ASP A 144 -23.66 -12.59 -3.67
CA ASP A 144 -23.64 -13.66 -2.67
C ASP A 144 -22.81 -13.30 -1.41
N GLY A 145 -22.09 -12.18 -1.45
CA GLY A 145 -21.25 -11.67 -0.36
C GLY A 145 -19.88 -12.31 -0.28
N ILE A 146 -19.48 -13.11 -1.27
CA ILE A 146 -18.15 -13.68 -1.42
C ILE A 146 -17.46 -12.95 -2.57
N PHE A 147 -16.45 -12.17 -2.23
CA PHE A 147 -15.85 -11.25 -3.17
C PHE A 147 -14.70 -11.88 -3.96
N GLY A 148 -14.60 -11.57 -5.24
CA GLY A 148 -13.44 -11.86 -6.09
C GLY A 148 -13.37 -13.30 -6.61
N GLU A 149 -14.48 -14.04 -6.60
CA GLU A 149 -14.58 -15.37 -7.19
C GLU A 149 -14.27 -15.33 -8.67
N TRP A 150 -13.19 -15.99 -9.11
CA TRP A 150 -12.79 -15.86 -10.51
C TRP A 150 -13.81 -16.44 -11.51
N GLN A 151 -14.60 -17.42 -11.10
CA GLN A 151 -15.63 -18.05 -11.92
C GLN A 151 -16.88 -17.16 -12.00
N ASP A 152 -17.32 -16.61 -10.87
CA ASP A 152 -18.62 -15.94 -10.74
C ASP A 152 -18.49 -14.40 -10.84
N ASP A 153 -17.39 -13.82 -10.35
CA ASP A 153 -17.14 -12.37 -10.28
C ASP A 153 -16.26 -11.80 -11.39
N ARG A 154 -15.86 -12.61 -12.38
CA ARG A 154 -14.89 -12.16 -13.41
C ARG A 154 -15.28 -10.83 -14.05
N ASP A 155 -16.56 -10.62 -14.31
CA ASP A 155 -17.07 -9.41 -14.95
C ASP A 155 -17.11 -8.21 -14.00
N SER A 156 -17.14 -8.43 -12.67
CA SER A 156 -17.07 -7.38 -11.65
C SER A 156 -15.63 -7.06 -11.23
N ILE A 157 -14.69 -8.00 -11.34
CA ILE A 157 -13.28 -7.77 -11.02
C ILE A 157 -12.67 -6.74 -11.99
N SER A 158 -12.15 -5.66 -11.42
CA SER A 158 -11.52 -4.57 -12.18
C SER A 158 -10.17 -4.20 -11.58
N TYR A 159 -9.12 -4.28 -12.41
CA TYR A 159 -7.77 -3.92 -12.00
C TYR A 159 -7.47 -2.45 -12.31
N PRO A 160 -6.69 -1.76 -11.46
CA PRO A 160 -6.26 -0.39 -11.73
C PRO A 160 -5.38 -0.32 -12.97
N ASP A 161 -5.49 0.77 -13.72
CA ASP A 161 -4.73 1.03 -14.96
C ASP A 161 -3.31 1.58 -14.70
N GLY A 162 -2.86 1.56 -13.44
CA GLY A 162 -1.56 2.05 -13.01
C GLY A 162 -1.45 3.58 -12.88
N ARG A 163 -2.52 4.36 -13.09
CA ARG A 163 -2.48 5.83 -12.98
C ARG A 163 -2.61 6.36 -11.54
N VAL A 164 -3.05 5.52 -10.62
CA VAL A 164 -3.25 5.85 -9.20
C VAL A 164 -2.41 4.90 -8.36
N GLY A 165 -1.58 5.45 -7.49
CA GLY A 165 -0.86 4.69 -6.48
C GLY A 165 -1.72 4.45 -5.24
N LEU A 166 -1.68 3.24 -4.71
CA LEU A 166 -2.29 2.87 -3.44
C LEU A 166 -1.23 2.20 -2.57
N GLY A 167 -1.18 2.57 -1.29
CA GLY A 167 -0.33 1.90 -0.31
C GLY A 167 -0.92 1.98 1.09
N ARG A 168 -0.66 0.94 1.87
CA ARG A 168 -1.00 0.86 3.28
C ARG A 168 0.20 1.17 4.15
N ILE A 169 -0.04 1.96 5.20
CA ILE A 169 0.88 2.16 6.30
C ILE A 169 0.22 1.49 7.52
N PRO A 170 0.57 0.24 7.85
CA PRO A 170 -0.14 -0.58 8.83
C PRO A 170 0.24 -0.19 10.27
N VAL A 171 -0.11 1.03 10.67
CA VAL A 171 0.07 1.56 12.02
C VAL A 171 -1.09 1.14 12.92
N ARG A 172 -0.82 0.88 14.20
CA ARG A 172 -1.85 0.53 15.20
C ARG A 172 -1.95 1.54 16.34
N THR A 173 -0.99 2.45 16.46
CA THR A 173 -0.95 3.40 17.58
C THR A 173 -0.46 4.77 17.13
N VAL A 174 -0.74 5.79 17.97
CA VAL A 174 -0.18 7.14 17.82
C VAL A 174 1.36 7.11 17.77
N ALA A 175 1.99 6.22 18.55
CA ALA A 175 3.43 6.05 18.54
C ALA A 175 3.95 5.51 17.19
N ASP A 176 3.24 4.57 16.57
CA ASP A 176 3.61 4.04 15.25
C ASP A 176 3.51 5.12 14.17
N VAL A 177 2.44 5.94 14.18
CA VAL A 177 2.28 7.07 13.26
C VAL A 177 3.42 8.06 13.43
N LYS A 178 3.77 8.41 14.67
CA LYS A 178 4.90 9.29 14.97
C LYS A 178 6.22 8.73 14.43
N ALA A 179 6.52 7.47 14.73
CA ALA A 179 7.75 6.81 14.29
C ALA A 179 7.83 6.70 12.75
N TYR A 180 6.71 6.39 12.09
CA TYR A 180 6.63 6.39 10.63
C TYR A 180 6.86 7.79 10.06
N THR A 181 6.17 8.79 10.60
CA THR A 181 6.22 10.18 10.14
C THR A 181 7.63 10.75 10.26
N GLU A 182 8.30 10.52 11.39
CA GLU A 182 9.68 10.95 11.62
C GLU A 182 10.65 10.33 10.60
N LYS A 183 10.50 9.03 10.29
CA LYS A 183 11.30 8.37 9.25
C LYS A 183 11.07 8.97 7.86
N VAL A 184 9.81 9.23 7.49
CA VAL A 184 9.47 9.84 6.20
C VAL A 184 10.04 11.24 6.09
N ILE A 185 9.86 12.08 7.12
CA ILE A 185 10.38 13.44 7.13
C ILE A 185 11.90 13.43 7.04
N ALA A 186 12.58 12.59 7.84
CA ALA A 186 14.03 12.48 7.79
C ALA A 186 14.52 12.10 6.38
N TYR A 187 13.88 11.12 5.76
CA TYR A 187 14.24 10.64 4.42
C TYR A 187 13.98 11.67 3.30
N GLU A 188 12.83 12.36 3.33
CA GLU A 188 12.48 13.33 2.29
C GLU A 188 13.16 14.69 2.48
N ALA A 189 13.49 15.08 3.73
CA ALA A 189 14.19 16.32 4.02
C ALA A 189 15.70 16.21 3.75
N HIS A 190 16.28 15.04 4.00
CA HIS A 190 17.71 14.77 3.92
C HIS A 190 17.94 13.43 3.25
N TYR A 191 17.57 13.34 1.97
CA TYR A 191 17.81 12.13 1.19
C TYR A 191 19.33 11.85 1.19
N PRO A 192 19.78 10.64 1.57
CA PRO A 192 21.22 10.34 1.61
C PRO A 192 21.86 10.53 0.24
N GLU A 193 23.10 11.02 0.19
CA GLU A 193 23.88 11.13 -1.06
C GLU A 193 25.02 10.09 -1.12
N SER A 194 25.12 9.22 -0.11
CA SER A 194 26.12 8.16 -0.03
C SER A 194 25.77 6.94 -0.89
N ALA A 195 26.58 5.87 -0.80
CA ALA A 195 26.28 4.57 -1.41
C ALA A 195 24.85 4.09 -1.09
N PHE A 196 24.28 4.46 0.06
CA PHE A 196 22.88 4.17 0.38
C PHE A 196 21.90 4.59 -0.73
N ALA A 197 22.13 5.74 -1.36
CA ALA A 197 21.28 6.25 -2.43
C ALA A 197 21.34 5.41 -3.70
N THR A 198 22.54 4.93 -4.03
CA THR A 198 22.89 4.36 -5.34
C THR A 198 23.00 2.85 -5.33
N THR A 199 23.14 2.21 -4.16
CA THR A 199 23.33 0.77 -4.06
C THR A 199 22.00 0.04 -3.80
N MET A 200 21.80 -1.03 -4.56
CA MET A 200 20.72 -1.98 -4.40
C MET A 200 21.28 -3.38 -4.09
N THR A 201 20.72 -4.05 -3.08
CA THR A 201 21.10 -5.43 -2.75
C THR A 201 20.07 -6.41 -3.29
N TYR A 202 20.54 -7.43 -3.99
CA TYR A 202 19.73 -8.58 -4.36
C TYR A 202 20.08 -9.74 -3.46
N THR A 203 19.09 -10.38 -2.86
CA THR A 203 19.29 -11.58 -2.05
C THR A 203 18.41 -12.74 -2.52
N CYS A 204 18.91 -13.96 -2.33
CA CYS A 204 18.18 -15.17 -2.59
C CYS A 204 18.86 -16.37 -1.92
N PRO A 205 18.11 -17.21 -1.19
CA PRO A 205 18.66 -18.45 -0.63
C PRO A 205 18.77 -19.58 -1.67
N ALA A 206 18.19 -19.44 -2.86
CA ALA A 206 18.11 -20.50 -3.87
C ALA A 206 19.10 -20.28 -5.04
N PRO A 207 20.19 -21.08 -5.15
CA PRO A 207 21.20 -20.92 -6.20
C PRO A 207 20.66 -20.97 -7.63
N THR A 208 19.59 -21.74 -7.86
CA THR A 208 18.94 -21.87 -9.16
C THR A 208 18.34 -20.55 -9.67
N ALA A 209 18.07 -19.59 -8.79
CA ALA A 209 17.53 -18.28 -9.15
C ALA A 209 18.59 -17.20 -9.40
N TYR A 210 19.88 -17.44 -9.10
CA TYR A 210 20.92 -16.41 -9.22
C TYR A 210 21.07 -15.88 -10.65
N PRO A 211 21.08 -16.72 -11.71
CA PRO A 211 21.14 -16.21 -13.09
C PRO A 211 19.94 -15.32 -13.44
N LYS A 212 18.76 -15.61 -12.90
CA LYS A 212 17.55 -14.78 -13.09
C LYS A 212 17.71 -13.41 -12.43
N LEU A 213 18.24 -13.36 -11.21
CA LEU A 213 18.44 -12.11 -10.47
C LEU A 213 19.51 -11.22 -11.11
N ARG A 214 20.62 -11.82 -11.55
CA ARG A 214 21.65 -11.10 -12.31
C ARG A 214 21.11 -10.51 -13.61
N ARG A 215 20.30 -11.27 -14.36
CA ARG A 215 19.60 -10.76 -15.55
C ARG A 215 18.60 -9.66 -15.22
N SER A 216 17.82 -9.79 -14.14
CA SER A 216 16.91 -8.73 -13.68
C SER A 216 17.64 -7.40 -13.50
N TRP A 217 18.83 -7.41 -12.91
CA TRP A 217 19.66 -6.22 -12.82
C TRP A 217 20.18 -5.76 -14.20
N ASN A 218 20.96 -6.61 -14.88
CA ASN A 218 21.68 -6.24 -16.10
C ASN A 218 20.76 -5.81 -17.25
N ASP A 219 19.64 -6.52 -17.42
CA ASP A 219 18.77 -6.35 -18.57
C ASP A 219 17.71 -5.27 -18.35
N HIS A 220 17.40 -4.93 -17.10
CA HIS A 220 16.30 -4.02 -16.75
C HIS A 220 16.71 -2.93 -15.76
N VAL A 221 17.04 -3.28 -14.51
CA VAL A 221 17.20 -2.27 -13.45
C VAL A 221 18.36 -1.32 -13.72
N ALA A 222 19.51 -1.83 -14.18
CA ALA A 222 20.67 -1.00 -14.50
C ALA A 222 20.37 0.05 -15.59
N LYS A 223 19.44 -0.26 -16.51
CA LYS A 223 19.01 0.68 -17.57
C LYS A 223 18.11 1.79 -17.02
N ALA A 224 17.24 1.46 -16.07
CA ALA A 224 16.38 2.43 -15.41
C ALA A 224 17.08 3.20 -14.28
N PHE A 225 18.22 2.68 -13.80
CA PHE A 225 19.00 3.23 -12.70
C PHE A 225 20.49 3.34 -13.09
N PRO A 226 20.85 4.23 -14.02
CA PRO A 226 22.20 4.27 -14.60
C PRO A 226 23.29 4.68 -13.61
N ALA A 227 22.96 5.47 -12.58
CA ALA A 227 23.86 5.81 -11.49
C ALA A 227 23.90 4.75 -10.37
N GLY A 228 23.13 3.67 -10.55
CA GLY A 228 22.97 2.61 -9.57
C GLY A 228 24.10 1.58 -9.59
N SER A 229 24.36 0.98 -8.44
CA SER A 229 25.21 -0.19 -8.28
C SER A 229 24.42 -1.33 -7.66
N VAL A 230 24.84 -2.57 -7.94
CA VAL A 230 24.27 -3.77 -7.34
C VAL A 230 25.31 -4.50 -6.52
N GLN A 231 24.87 -5.06 -5.41
CA GLN A 231 25.58 -6.10 -4.69
C GLN A 231 24.67 -7.30 -4.51
N PHE A 232 25.26 -8.49 -4.47
CA PHE A 232 24.54 -9.73 -4.28
C PHE A 232 24.81 -10.25 -2.88
N PHE A 233 23.76 -10.65 -2.19
CA PHE A 233 23.80 -11.33 -0.91
C PHE A 233 23.09 -12.68 -1.02
N PHE A 234 23.80 -13.60 -1.64
CA PHE A 234 23.44 -14.98 -1.92
C PHE A 234 24.12 -15.93 -0.92
N ALA A 235 23.74 -17.21 -0.94
CA ALA A 235 24.27 -18.25 -0.06
C ALA A 235 25.80 -18.43 -0.19
N HIS A 236 26.33 -18.27 -1.41
CA HIS A 236 27.77 -18.48 -1.69
C HIS A 236 28.45 -17.22 -2.25
N GLU A 237 27.81 -16.06 -2.10
CA GLU A 237 28.33 -14.77 -2.58
C GLU A 237 27.69 -13.66 -1.77
N THR A 238 28.46 -13.00 -0.93
CA THR A 238 28.01 -11.88 -0.11
C THR A 238 28.79 -10.60 -0.41
N PRO A 239 28.28 -9.42 -0.02
CA PRO A 239 29.04 -8.17 -0.17
C PRO A 239 30.34 -8.10 0.64
N TRP A 240 30.57 -9.05 1.55
CA TRP A 240 31.76 -9.09 2.41
C TRP A 240 32.75 -10.17 2.03
N ASP A 241 32.42 -11.05 1.08
CA ASP A 241 33.32 -12.11 0.65
C ASP A 241 34.64 -11.53 0.15
N ALA A 242 35.75 -12.15 0.54
CA ALA A 242 37.08 -11.70 0.16
C ALA A 242 37.47 -12.32 -1.19
N GLU A 243 38.65 -12.92 -1.29
CA GLU A 243 39.09 -13.55 -2.54
C GLU A 243 38.29 -14.81 -2.89
N GLN A 244 37.57 -15.41 -1.93
CA GLN A 244 36.80 -16.64 -2.12
C GLN A 244 35.29 -16.39 -1.90
N PRO A 245 34.43 -16.68 -2.90
CA PRO A 245 32.97 -16.64 -2.70
C PRO A 245 32.53 -17.62 -1.62
N GLY A 246 31.64 -17.18 -0.72
CA GLY A 246 31.12 -17.98 0.40
C GLY A 246 31.91 -17.83 1.71
N ASP A 247 32.83 -16.87 1.81
CA ASP A 247 33.53 -16.55 3.06
C ASP A 247 32.56 -16.16 4.19
N TYR A 248 31.38 -15.64 3.84
CA TYR A 248 30.30 -15.32 4.77
C TYR A 248 29.00 -16.00 4.36
N ALA A 249 28.27 -16.55 5.34
CA ALA A 249 26.97 -17.19 5.10
C ALA A 249 25.83 -16.17 4.98
N LEU A 250 24.75 -16.53 4.26
CA LEU A 250 23.48 -15.80 4.29
C LEU A 250 22.71 -16.11 5.59
N SER A 251 23.10 -15.44 6.67
CA SER A 251 22.56 -15.66 8.02
C SER A 251 21.81 -14.44 8.58
N PRO A 252 20.95 -14.61 9.60
CA PRO A 252 20.28 -13.49 10.29
C PRO A 252 21.26 -12.44 10.82
N ALA A 253 22.43 -12.87 11.35
CA ALA A 253 23.44 -11.95 11.87
C ALA A 253 24.03 -11.05 10.77
N HIS A 254 24.36 -11.64 9.61
CA HIS A 254 24.86 -10.88 8.47
C HIS A 254 23.76 -10.04 7.79
N TRP A 255 22.51 -10.50 7.85
CA TRP A 255 21.35 -9.72 7.42
C TRP A 255 21.20 -8.44 8.24
N VAL A 256 21.19 -8.54 9.57
CA VAL A 256 21.15 -7.37 10.47
C VAL A 256 22.35 -6.46 10.26
N LYS A 257 23.55 -7.03 10.05
CA LYS A 257 24.76 -6.26 9.71
C LYS A 257 24.56 -5.46 8.41
N LEU A 258 24.00 -6.05 7.35
CA LEU A 258 23.72 -5.37 6.07
C LEU A 258 22.93 -4.06 6.28
N PHE A 259 21.84 -4.13 7.03
CA PHE A 259 20.98 -2.97 7.30
C PHE A 259 21.70 -1.92 8.13
N ASN A 260 22.40 -2.35 9.18
CA ASN A 260 23.07 -1.44 10.11
C ASN A 260 24.26 -0.71 9.49
N GLU A 261 24.89 -1.25 8.45
CA GLU A 261 25.93 -0.56 7.70
C GLU A 261 25.42 0.66 6.93
N LYS A 262 24.11 0.73 6.62
CA LYS A 262 23.49 1.85 5.88
C LYS A 262 24.21 2.17 4.58
N LYS A 263 24.77 1.16 3.91
CA LYS A 263 25.42 1.29 2.58
C LYS A 263 24.50 0.91 1.43
N THR A 264 23.39 0.23 1.72
CA THR A 264 22.35 -0.13 0.74
C THR A 264 21.04 0.50 1.16
N GLY A 265 20.40 1.24 0.25
CA GLY A 265 19.09 1.85 0.50
C GLY A 265 17.95 1.19 -0.26
N LYS A 266 18.25 0.13 -1.03
CA LYS A 266 17.28 -0.61 -1.84
C LYS A 266 17.58 -2.10 -1.71
N ILE A 267 16.54 -2.91 -1.53
CA ILE A 267 16.70 -4.36 -1.37
C ILE A 267 15.66 -5.07 -2.23
N HIS A 268 16.09 -6.08 -2.97
CA HIS A 268 15.25 -7.05 -3.67
C HIS A 268 15.47 -8.41 -3.04
N ILE A 269 14.40 -9.01 -2.53
CA ILE A 269 14.43 -10.35 -1.95
C ILE A 269 13.67 -11.29 -2.88
N HIS A 270 14.34 -12.38 -3.28
CA HIS A 270 13.70 -13.46 -4.02
C HIS A 270 13.85 -14.77 -3.25
N GLY A 271 12.76 -15.35 -2.78
CA GLY A 271 12.81 -16.58 -2.01
C GLY A 271 11.49 -16.86 -1.31
N HIS A 272 11.54 -17.80 -0.37
CA HIS A 272 10.41 -18.14 0.48
C HIS A 272 10.32 -17.21 1.69
N GLY A 273 9.13 -17.14 2.27
CA GLY A 273 8.88 -16.41 3.50
C GLY A 273 7.68 -17.00 4.22
N PHE A 274 7.64 -16.80 5.53
CA PHE A 274 6.42 -16.93 6.33
C PHE A 274 5.90 -15.54 6.65
N LEU A 275 4.68 -15.45 7.20
CA LEU A 275 4.11 -14.16 7.59
C LEU A 275 5.05 -13.29 8.45
N PRO A 276 5.77 -13.82 9.46
CA PRO A 276 6.62 -12.99 10.30
C PRO A 276 8.09 -12.92 9.86
N SER A 277 8.53 -13.64 8.82
CA SER A 277 9.97 -13.83 8.56
C SER A 277 10.30 -14.18 7.12
N TRP A 278 11.50 -13.79 6.69
CA TRP A 278 12.09 -14.28 5.44
C TRP A 278 12.91 -15.53 5.69
N ILE A 279 12.88 -16.47 4.74
CA ILE A 279 13.70 -17.69 4.81
C ILE A 279 15.01 -17.46 4.08
N LEU A 280 16.10 -17.72 4.79
CA LEU A 280 17.48 -17.60 4.34
C LEU A 280 18.07 -18.99 4.05
N GLU A 281 19.40 -19.06 4.00
CA GLU A 281 20.13 -20.32 3.86
C GLU A 281 19.91 -21.25 5.07
N ASP A 282 20.00 -22.56 4.84
CA ASP A 282 19.80 -23.61 5.86
C ASP A 282 18.47 -23.50 6.63
N GLU A 283 17.41 -23.02 5.97
CA GLU A 283 16.07 -22.82 6.56
C GLU A 283 16.05 -21.85 7.74
N GLN A 284 17.07 -21.00 7.88
CA GLN A 284 17.10 -19.97 8.91
C GLN A 284 16.08 -18.87 8.60
N ALA A 285 15.38 -18.38 9.63
CA ALA A 285 14.41 -17.30 9.52
C ALA A 285 14.99 -15.99 10.08
N VAL A 286 14.75 -14.87 9.39
CA VAL A 286 15.09 -13.50 9.85
C VAL A 286 13.90 -12.56 9.78
#